data_AF-A0A3F3HGE4-F1
#
_entry.id   AF-A0A3F3HGE4-F1
#
_cell.length_a   1.000
_cell.length_b   1.000
_cell.length_c   1.000
_cell.angle_alpha   90.00
_cell.angle_beta   90.00
_cell.angle_gamma   90.00
#
_symmetry.space_group_name_H-M   'P 1'
#
loop_
_entity.id
_entity.type
_entity.pdbx_description
1 polymer ?
#
loop_
_entity_poly.entity_id
_entity_poly.type
_entity_poly.pdbx_seq_one_letter_code
_entity_poly.pdbx_strand_id
1 'polypeptide(L)'
;MSNKKKEKGDRAFNEKWVQKYSVTLESIRNWLQEDIDNSDFDNYLSELVDFAKNIQQQKTANSIKLFKEPLYSDIDLAGIEFSLKNLNKVIDDEPLWTKFTEKTSGYKKHVISVYNEARKKYIETYKIQKIQKEANSIISAIKSIVQNKTGATQPPEADFGKVIKQQKVEEAINKSVTKMVQPQEIERENILGYSIVVKIRQFSGAKEFKNDAKITEAVKDDVFGAYESNDYVTFLRNLRTKQSFRIGNLHQYFVHTCIQLLTPENIPASGGQSTAFALILRLEEAKNKEIILIDEPEASLDNAFIKEELIQKIQDLKNNSTVFVITHNSTLGALINPDYLIVAKYDKNKEYQILSGEFDSKRITDKDGNTMNSYNDFVEAMEAGFTTYEEKGSQYESLR
;
A
#
# COMPACT_ATOMS: atom_id res chain seq x y z
N MET A 1 4.25 -19.00 -7.38
CA MET A 1 5.00 -18.00 -6.58
C MET A 1 4.56 -16.56 -6.80
N SER A 2 4.23 -16.14 -8.03
CA SER A 2 3.72 -14.78 -8.30
C SER A 2 2.52 -14.40 -7.41
N ASN A 3 1.53 -15.30 -7.26
CA ASN A 3 0.35 -15.04 -6.43
C ASN A 3 0.65 -14.93 -4.93
N LYS A 4 1.40 -15.86 -4.32
CA LYS A 4 1.76 -15.80 -2.88
C LYS A 4 2.62 -14.58 -2.51
N LYS A 5 3.57 -14.19 -3.37
CA LYS A 5 4.33 -12.94 -3.18
C LYS A 5 3.36 -11.75 -3.19
N LYS A 6 2.51 -11.67 -4.22
CA LYS A 6 1.51 -10.59 -4.35
C LYS A 6 0.54 -10.54 -3.16
N GLU A 7 -0.01 -11.67 -2.73
CA GLU A 7 -0.88 -11.79 -1.56
C GLU A 7 -0.22 -11.29 -0.27
N LYS A 8 1.08 -11.61 -0.07
CA LYS A 8 1.83 -11.12 1.08
C LYS A 8 2.06 -9.61 1.03
N GLY A 9 2.41 -9.08 -0.14
CA GLY A 9 2.51 -7.63 -0.35
C GLY A 9 1.17 -6.92 -0.08
N ASP A 10 0.08 -7.46 -0.63
CA ASP A 10 -1.27 -6.93 -0.45
C ASP A 10 -1.69 -6.98 1.02
N ARG A 11 -1.38 -8.07 1.75
CA ARG A 11 -1.65 -8.19 3.18
C ARG A 11 -0.89 -7.15 3.99
N ALA A 12 0.44 -7.07 3.81
CA ALA A 12 1.27 -6.12 4.53
C ALA A 12 0.84 -4.67 4.27
N PHE A 13 0.51 -4.37 3.02
CA PHE A 13 0.01 -3.06 2.62
C PHE A 13 -1.30 -2.70 3.33
N ASN A 14 -2.28 -3.61 3.33
CA ASN A 14 -3.59 -3.38 3.96
C ASN A 14 -3.53 -3.37 5.49
N GLU A 15 -2.80 -4.28 6.11
CA GLU A 15 -2.78 -4.43 7.58
C GLU A 15 -1.88 -3.42 8.28
N LYS A 16 -0.79 -2.98 7.64
CA LYS A 16 0.18 -2.08 8.28
C LYS A 16 0.09 -0.67 7.74
N TRP A 17 0.18 -0.49 6.41
CA TRP A 17 0.22 0.87 5.84
C TRP A 17 -1.16 1.53 5.81
N VAL A 18 -2.18 0.84 5.33
CA VAL A 18 -3.55 1.41 5.28
C VAL A 18 -4.06 1.70 6.69
N GLN A 19 -3.80 0.82 7.66
CA GLN A 19 -4.15 1.06 9.07
C GLN A 19 -3.42 2.27 9.65
N LYS A 20 -2.11 2.39 9.42
CA LYS A 20 -1.28 3.52 9.88
C LYS A 20 -1.80 4.87 9.40
N TYR A 21 -2.34 4.94 8.17
CA TYR A 21 -2.83 6.17 7.55
C TYR A 21 -4.37 6.25 7.46
N SER A 22 -5.09 5.39 8.18
CA SER A 22 -6.56 5.27 8.12
C SER A 22 -7.28 6.61 8.31
N VAL A 23 -6.94 7.36 9.35
CA VAL A 23 -7.52 8.68 9.65
C VAL A 23 -7.28 9.70 8.52
N THR A 24 -6.07 9.69 7.95
CA THR A 24 -5.71 10.58 6.83
C THR A 24 -6.48 10.20 5.56
N LEU A 25 -6.58 8.90 5.25
CA LEU A 25 -7.33 8.40 4.10
C LEU A 25 -8.82 8.70 4.23
N GLU A 26 -9.39 8.60 5.42
CA GLU A 26 -10.77 8.96 5.70
C GLU A 26 -11.01 10.48 5.54
N SER A 27 -10.08 11.30 6.03
CA SER A 27 -10.14 12.75 5.85
C SER A 27 -10.12 13.16 4.37
N ILE A 28 -9.24 12.53 3.57
CA ILE A 28 -9.18 12.76 2.12
C ILE A 28 -10.46 12.27 1.43
N ARG A 29 -11.00 11.13 1.86
CA ARG A 29 -12.27 10.59 1.35
C ARG A 29 -13.43 11.58 1.57
N ASN A 30 -13.55 12.14 2.77
CA ASN A 30 -14.59 13.10 3.09
C ASN A 30 -14.42 14.38 2.25
N TRP A 31 -13.20 14.92 2.18
CA TRP A 31 -12.90 16.08 1.35
C TRP A 31 -13.23 15.87 -0.14
N LEU A 32 -12.95 14.68 -0.69
CA LEU A 32 -13.29 14.35 -2.08
C LEU A 32 -14.79 14.27 -2.36
N GLN A 33 -15.63 14.06 -1.33
CA GLN A 33 -17.08 14.00 -1.45
C GLN A 33 -17.75 15.35 -1.26
N GLU A 34 -17.05 16.34 -0.69
CA GLU A 34 -17.54 17.72 -0.64
C GLU A 34 -17.58 18.28 -2.07
N ASP A 35 -18.74 18.80 -2.49
CA ASP A 35 -18.84 19.56 -3.73
C ASP A 35 -18.31 20.97 -3.48
N ILE A 36 -17.34 21.37 -4.30
CA ILE A 36 -16.62 22.62 -4.19
C ILE A 36 -17.26 23.59 -5.16
N ASP A 37 -18.04 24.53 -4.64
CA ASP A 37 -18.55 25.64 -5.43
C ASP A 37 -17.63 26.86 -5.25
N ASN A 38 -16.66 27.00 -6.16
CA ASN A 38 -15.80 28.20 -6.21
C ASN A 38 -16.52 29.41 -6.84
N SER A 39 -17.75 29.24 -7.36
CA SER A 39 -18.48 30.34 -8.00
C SER A 39 -18.81 31.47 -7.04
N ASP A 40 -18.93 31.19 -5.73
CA ASP A 40 -19.18 32.19 -4.70
C ASP A 40 -18.11 33.29 -4.64
N PHE A 41 -16.83 32.96 -4.88
CA PHE A 41 -15.75 33.94 -4.78
C PHE A 41 -15.68 34.88 -6.00
N ASP A 42 -15.78 34.33 -7.21
CA ASP A 42 -15.75 35.12 -8.44
C ASP A 42 -17.02 35.99 -8.58
N ASN A 43 -18.17 35.45 -8.19
CA ASN A 43 -19.42 36.21 -8.11
C ASN A 43 -19.30 37.36 -7.10
N TYR A 44 -18.78 37.09 -5.89
CA TYR A 44 -18.54 38.13 -4.89
C TYR A 44 -17.63 39.25 -5.41
N LEU A 45 -16.52 38.92 -6.09
CA LEU A 45 -15.63 39.93 -6.65
C LEU A 45 -16.32 40.80 -7.71
N SER A 46 -17.13 40.18 -8.57
CA SER A 46 -17.91 40.88 -9.58
C SER A 46 -18.93 41.83 -8.94
N GLU A 47 -19.70 41.34 -7.97
CA GLU A 47 -20.67 42.15 -7.22
C GLU A 47 -20.00 43.29 -6.44
N LEU A 48 -18.80 43.07 -5.90
CA LEU A 48 -18.06 44.08 -5.14
C LEU A 48 -17.60 45.22 -6.05
N VAL A 49 -17.11 44.88 -7.24
CA VAL A 49 -16.73 45.86 -8.27
C VAL A 49 -17.95 46.67 -8.70
N ASP A 50 -19.11 46.03 -8.89
CA ASP A 50 -20.34 46.72 -9.28
C ASP A 50 -20.89 47.60 -8.15
N PHE A 51 -20.83 47.14 -6.90
CA PHE A 51 -21.14 47.97 -5.74
C PHE A 51 -20.24 49.21 -5.68
N ALA A 52 -18.93 49.04 -5.84
CA ALA A 52 -17.96 50.14 -5.79
C ALA A 52 -18.21 51.21 -6.86
N LYS A 53 -18.62 50.81 -8.07
CA LYS A 53 -19.00 51.74 -9.15
C LYS A 53 -20.29 52.50 -8.83
N ASN A 54 -21.30 51.80 -8.30
CA ASN A 54 -22.62 52.38 -8.04
C ASN A 54 -22.64 53.31 -6.82
N ILE A 55 -21.91 52.97 -5.75
CA ILE A 55 -21.91 53.75 -4.50
C ILE A 55 -21.28 55.14 -4.67
N GLN A 56 -20.33 55.29 -5.60
CA GLN A 56 -19.66 56.56 -5.88
C GLN A 56 -20.64 57.61 -6.46
N GLN A 57 -21.69 57.16 -7.14
CA GLN A 57 -22.73 58.02 -7.70
C GLN A 57 -23.79 58.42 -6.65
N GLN A 58 -23.86 57.71 -5.53
CA GLN A 58 -24.85 57.91 -4.47
C GLN A 58 -24.28 58.62 -3.24
N LYS A 59 -24.15 59.95 -3.31
CA LYS A 59 -23.53 60.80 -2.27
C LYS A 59 -24.09 60.57 -0.86
N THR A 60 -25.41 60.39 -0.73
CA THR A 60 -26.09 60.20 0.57
C THR A 60 -25.83 58.81 1.17
N ALA A 61 -25.76 57.76 0.36
CA ALA A 61 -25.44 56.41 0.84
C ALA A 61 -23.95 56.31 1.22
N ASN A 62 -23.06 56.91 0.41
CA ASN A 62 -21.63 56.87 0.64
C ASN A 62 -21.17 57.62 1.91
N SER A 63 -21.92 58.63 2.35
CA SER A 63 -21.61 59.35 3.59
C SER A 63 -21.92 58.53 4.86
N ILE A 64 -22.75 57.50 4.76
CA ILE A 64 -23.13 56.64 5.88
C ILE A 64 -22.07 55.53 6.03
N LYS A 65 -21.21 55.64 7.05
CA LYS A 65 -20.12 54.68 7.28
C LYS A 65 -20.63 53.25 7.50
N LEU A 66 -21.64 53.08 8.36
CA LEU A 66 -22.24 51.77 8.69
C LEU A 66 -22.87 51.06 7.50
N PHE A 67 -23.22 51.78 6.43
CA PHE A 67 -23.74 51.17 5.19
C PHE A 67 -22.68 50.35 4.45
N LYS A 68 -21.41 50.74 4.61
CA LYS A 68 -20.24 50.11 3.96
C LYS A 68 -19.58 49.04 4.83
N GLU A 69 -20.00 48.90 6.09
CA GLU A 69 -19.42 47.92 7.00
C GLU A 69 -19.92 46.50 6.65
N PRO A 70 -19.01 45.51 6.64
CA PRO A 70 -19.41 44.11 6.52
C PRO A 70 -20.12 43.65 7.79
N LEU A 71 -20.92 42.59 7.67
CA LEU A 71 -21.43 41.89 8.85
C LEU A 71 -20.31 41.09 9.52
N TYR A 72 -20.38 40.95 10.85
CA TYR A 72 -19.53 40.01 11.57
C TYR A 72 -19.85 38.58 11.14
N SER A 73 -18.83 37.77 10.93
CA SER A 73 -18.97 36.33 10.64
C SER A 73 -19.63 35.59 11.79
N ASP A 74 -20.43 34.57 11.46
CA ASP A 74 -20.99 33.68 12.47
C ASP A 74 -19.88 32.91 13.20
N ILE A 75 -19.89 32.98 14.52
CA ILE A 75 -19.01 32.16 15.35
C ILE A 75 -19.67 30.81 15.60
N ASP A 76 -19.09 29.72 15.10
CA ASP A 76 -19.56 28.37 15.41
C ASP A 76 -19.16 27.95 16.83
N LEU A 77 -20.16 27.53 17.61
CA LEU A 77 -20.01 27.05 18.99
C LEU A 77 -20.29 25.55 19.12
N ALA A 78 -20.79 24.89 18.06
CA ALA A 78 -21.29 23.53 18.11
C ALA A 78 -20.22 22.53 18.54
N GLY A 79 -18.98 22.67 18.05
CA GLY A 79 -17.87 21.78 18.42
C GLY A 79 -17.49 21.86 19.90
N ILE A 80 -17.44 23.09 20.46
CA ILE A 80 -17.14 23.30 21.89
C ILE A 80 -18.32 22.81 22.74
N GLU A 81 -19.56 23.07 22.32
CA GLU A 81 -20.76 22.58 23.01
C GLU A 81 -20.81 21.05 23.04
N PHE A 82 -20.53 20.39 21.91
CA PHE A 82 -20.46 18.93 21.82
C PHE A 82 -19.37 18.36 22.75
N SER A 83 -18.19 18.96 22.73
CA SER A 83 -17.07 18.55 23.60
C SER A 83 -17.41 18.72 25.08
N LEU A 84 -18.04 19.84 25.45
CA LEU A 84 -18.50 20.09 26.82
C LEU A 84 -19.58 19.08 27.25
N LYS A 85 -20.55 18.75 26.38
CA LYS A 85 -21.55 17.72 26.66
C LYS A 85 -20.91 16.36 26.92
N ASN A 86 -19.93 15.97 26.11
CA ASN A 86 -19.23 14.69 26.30
C ASN A 86 -18.37 14.67 27.56
N LEU A 87 -17.64 15.75 27.84
CA LEU A 87 -16.90 15.88 29.10
C LEU A 87 -17.83 15.82 30.31
N ASN A 88 -18.99 16.48 30.25
CA ASN A 88 -19.99 16.42 31.32
C ASN A 88 -20.50 14.99 31.54
N LYS A 89 -20.81 14.25 30.46
CA LYS A 89 -21.19 12.84 30.55
C LYS A 89 -20.12 11.99 31.26
N VAL A 90 -18.84 12.22 30.94
CA VAL A 90 -17.73 11.53 31.59
C VAL A 90 -17.61 11.92 33.05
N ILE A 91 -17.81 13.20 33.41
CA ILE A 91 -17.75 13.69 34.80
C ILE A 91 -18.89 13.08 35.65
N ASP A 92 -20.08 12.95 35.07
CA ASP A 92 -21.31 12.48 35.72
C ASP A 92 -21.40 10.94 35.80
N ASP A 93 -20.54 10.19 35.11
CA ASP A 93 -20.50 8.73 35.13
C ASP A 93 -19.86 8.19 36.45
N GLU A 94 -20.63 8.19 37.54
CA GLU A 94 -20.19 7.64 38.82
C GLU A 94 -19.73 6.16 38.76
N PRO A 95 -20.41 5.25 38.03
CA PRO A 95 -19.95 3.87 37.83
C PRO A 95 -18.56 3.77 37.18
N LEU A 96 -18.21 4.67 36.26
CA LEU A 96 -16.87 4.75 35.71
C LEU A 96 -15.86 5.17 36.79
N TRP A 97 -16.16 6.22 37.57
CA TRP A 97 -15.25 6.75 38.57
C TRP A 97 -15.03 5.82 39.77
N THR A 98 -16.00 4.99 40.13
CA THR A 98 -15.88 3.99 41.20
C THR A 98 -14.96 2.82 40.85
N LYS A 99 -14.67 2.59 39.56
CA LYS A 99 -13.71 1.56 39.10
C LYS A 99 -12.25 1.99 39.20
N PHE A 100 -11.99 3.27 39.41
CA PHE A 100 -10.65 3.86 39.55
C PHE A 100 -10.23 3.82 41.04
N THR A 101 -9.05 3.29 41.34
CA THR A 101 -8.55 3.12 42.74
C THR A 101 -8.16 4.45 43.39
N GLU A 102 -8.10 4.56 44.72
CA GLU A 102 -7.87 5.84 45.44
C GLU A 102 -6.63 6.64 44.98
N LYS A 103 -5.58 5.99 44.45
CA LYS A 103 -4.40 6.65 43.83
C LYS A 103 -4.72 7.46 42.55
N THR A 104 -5.92 7.31 42.01
CA THR A 104 -6.39 7.90 40.74
C THR A 104 -7.47 8.98 40.92
N SER A 105 -7.75 9.37 42.17
CA SER A 105 -8.67 10.49 42.53
C SER A 105 -8.30 11.84 41.91
N GLY A 106 -7.06 12.01 41.47
CA GLY A 106 -6.61 13.17 40.70
C GLY A 106 -7.25 13.27 39.32
N TYR A 107 -7.56 12.17 38.63
CA TYR A 107 -8.01 12.24 37.23
C TYR A 107 -9.39 12.89 37.09
N LYS A 108 -10.35 12.58 37.97
CA LYS A 108 -11.66 13.24 37.96
C LYS A 108 -11.50 14.76 38.14
N LYS A 109 -10.61 15.19 39.04
CA LYS A 109 -10.30 16.62 39.25
C LYS A 109 -9.69 17.27 38.00
N HIS A 110 -8.80 16.59 37.29
CA HIS A 110 -8.23 17.10 36.04
C HIS A 110 -9.29 17.22 34.94
N VAL A 111 -10.17 16.22 34.78
CA VAL A 111 -11.27 16.28 33.80
C VAL A 111 -12.23 17.44 34.13
N ILE A 112 -12.57 17.63 35.41
CA ILE A 112 -13.37 18.78 35.87
C ILE A 112 -12.65 20.10 35.58
N SER A 113 -11.34 20.18 35.78
CA SER A 113 -10.54 21.37 35.47
C SER A 113 -10.59 21.71 33.98
N VAL A 114 -10.38 20.71 33.11
CA VAL A 114 -10.47 20.87 31.64
C VAL A 114 -11.87 21.31 31.24
N TYR A 115 -12.92 20.72 31.82
CA TYR A 115 -14.30 21.14 31.57
C TYR A 115 -14.53 22.60 31.96
N ASN A 116 -14.07 23.03 33.13
CA ASN A 116 -14.25 24.40 33.60
C ASN A 116 -13.52 25.42 32.72
N GLU A 117 -12.31 25.11 32.27
CA GLU A 117 -11.54 25.97 31.37
C GLU A 117 -12.21 26.08 30.00
N ALA A 118 -12.61 24.94 29.41
CA ALA A 118 -13.37 24.92 28.16
C ALA A 118 -14.71 25.67 28.29
N ARG A 119 -15.41 25.52 29.43
CA ARG A 119 -16.67 26.21 29.72
C ARG A 119 -16.48 27.71 29.84
N LYS A 120 -15.41 28.17 30.49
CA LYS A 120 -15.08 29.59 30.58
C LYS A 120 -14.87 30.17 29.18
N LYS A 121 -14.10 29.47 28.33
CA LYS A 121 -13.87 29.91 26.95
C LYS A 121 -15.17 29.93 26.13
N TYR A 122 -16.02 28.92 26.29
CA TYR A 122 -17.34 28.88 25.67
C TYR A 122 -18.18 30.10 26.03
N ILE A 123 -18.27 30.45 27.32
CA ILE A 123 -19.06 31.60 27.79
C ILE A 123 -18.53 32.92 27.21
N GLU A 124 -17.20 33.11 27.18
CA GLU A 124 -16.57 34.28 26.57
C GLU A 124 -16.93 34.39 25.08
N THR A 125 -16.76 33.30 24.34
CA THR A 125 -17.07 33.25 22.90
C THR A 125 -18.57 33.44 22.62
N TYR A 126 -19.45 32.85 23.43
CA TYR A 126 -20.90 33.00 23.32
C TYR A 126 -21.36 34.45 23.53
N LYS A 127 -20.76 35.15 24.51
CA LYS A 127 -21.04 36.58 24.71
C LYS A 127 -20.65 37.41 23.49
N ILE A 128 -19.47 37.15 22.91
CA ILE A 128 -19.01 37.80 21.68
C ILE A 128 -19.99 37.53 20.53
N GLN A 129 -20.36 36.26 20.32
CA GLN A 129 -21.33 35.87 19.28
C GLN A 129 -22.66 36.62 19.44
N LYS A 130 -23.19 36.71 20.66
CA LYS A 130 -24.45 37.42 20.92
C LYS A 130 -24.35 38.91 20.62
N ILE A 131 -23.26 39.56 21.03
CA ILE A 131 -23.00 40.98 20.73
C ILE A 131 -22.90 41.19 19.22
N GLN A 132 -22.18 40.33 18.51
CA GLN A 132 -22.04 40.40 17.06
C GLN A 132 -23.37 40.19 16.33
N LYS A 133 -24.24 39.29 16.80
CA LYS A 133 -25.59 39.09 16.22
C LYS A 133 -26.49 40.31 16.38
N GLU A 134 -26.47 40.95 17.53
CA GLU A 134 -27.20 42.21 17.76
C GLU A 134 -26.63 43.33 16.89
N ALA A 135 -25.29 43.46 16.82
CA ALA A 135 -24.64 44.44 15.95
C ALA A 135 -24.99 44.22 14.47
N ASN A 136 -24.97 42.97 14.00
CA ASN A 136 -25.38 42.60 12.65
C ASN A 136 -26.85 42.99 12.39
N SER A 137 -27.76 42.76 13.35
CA SER A 137 -29.17 43.15 13.22
C SER A 137 -29.34 44.66 13.02
N ILE A 138 -28.55 45.46 13.75
CA ILE A 138 -28.54 46.92 13.61
C ILE A 138 -27.95 47.33 12.25
N ILE A 139 -26.83 46.74 11.84
CA ILE A 139 -26.18 47.04 10.56
C ILE A 139 -27.13 46.69 9.39
N SER A 140 -27.76 45.51 9.42
CA SER A 140 -28.74 45.09 8.42
C SER A 140 -29.94 46.04 8.35
N ALA A 141 -30.49 46.48 9.48
CA ALA A 141 -31.57 47.45 9.51
C ALA A 141 -31.15 48.79 8.87
N ILE A 142 -29.94 49.28 9.18
CA ILE A 142 -29.39 50.49 8.56
C ILE A 142 -29.21 50.29 7.06
N LYS A 143 -28.64 49.16 6.62
CA LYS A 143 -28.47 48.82 5.20
C LYS A 143 -29.81 48.86 4.44
N SER A 144 -30.87 48.26 5.00
CA SER A 144 -32.22 48.29 4.41
C SER A 144 -32.81 49.69 4.34
N ILE A 145 -32.67 50.50 5.40
CA ILE A 145 -33.20 51.88 5.42
C ILE A 145 -32.50 52.74 4.35
N VAL A 146 -31.18 52.61 4.23
CA VAL A 146 -30.40 53.37 3.24
C VAL A 146 -30.77 52.94 1.83
N GLN A 147 -30.80 51.63 1.56
CA GLN A 147 -31.23 51.09 0.26
C GLN A 147 -32.61 51.61 -0.14
N ASN A 148 -33.60 51.56 0.76
CA ASN A 148 -34.96 52.04 0.48
C ASN A 148 -35.02 53.54 0.18
N LYS A 149 -34.13 54.35 0.76
CA LYS A 149 -34.13 55.81 0.60
C LYS A 149 -33.27 56.31 -0.56
N THR A 150 -32.20 55.60 -0.91
CA THR A 150 -31.23 56.06 -1.92
C THR A 150 -31.20 55.22 -3.18
N GLY A 151 -31.81 54.02 -3.17
CA GLY A 151 -31.68 53.05 -4.25
C GLY A 151 -30.27 52.45 -4.36
N ALA A 152 -29.46 52.53 -3.29
CA ALA A 152 -28.12 51.92 -3.27
C ALA A 152 -28.24 50.40 -3.33
N THR A 153 -27.42 49.75 -4.15
CA THR A 153 -27.17 48.32 -3.99
C THR A 153 -26.45 48.09 -2.67
N GLN A 154 -26.77 47.01 -1.98
CA GLN A 154 -26.05 46.65 -0.75
C GLN A 154 -24.66 46.11 -1.10
N PRO A 155 -23.66 46.29 -0.22
CA PRO A 155 -22.39 45.61 -0.39
C PRO A 155 -22.61 44.09 -0.37
N PRO A 156 -21.97 43.33 -1.27
CA PRO A 156 -22.08 41.88 -1.28
C PRO A 156 -21.50 41.30 0.01
N GLU A 157 -22.01 40.15 0.43
CA GLU A 157 -21.60 39.45 1.65
C GLU A 157 -21.00 38.10 1.26
N ALA A 158 -19.80 37.80 1.75
CA ALA A 158 -19.13 36.51 1.54
C ALA A 158 -18.58 35.95 2.84
N ASP A 159 -18.79 34.65 3.04
CA ASP A 159 -18.16 33.87 4.11
C ASP A 159 -16.83 33.27 3.60
N PHE A 160 -15.75 34.03 3.74
CA PHE A 160 -14.40 33.54 3.41
C PHE A 160 -13.91 32.44 4.36
N GLY A 161 -14.60 32.18 5.48
CA GLY A 161 -14.23 31.14 6.42
C GLY A 161 -14.19 29.76 5.76
N LYS A 162 -15.15 29.47 4.88
CA LYS A 162 -15.19 28.23 4.09
C LYS A 162 -14.01 28.11 3.13
N VAL A 163 -13.73 29.17 2.37
CA VAL A 163 -12.64 29.22 1.39
C VAL A 163 -11.28 29.05 2.08
N ILE A 164 -11.05 29.77 3.18
CA ILE A 164 -9.81 29.68 3.96
C ILE A 164 -9.66 28.30 4.59
N LYS A 165 -10.74 27.75 5.19
CA LYS A 165 -10.74 26.40 5.75
C LYS A 165 -10.37 25.38 4.68
N GLN A 166 -10.94 25.50 3.49
CA GLN A 166 -10.65 24.61 2.37
C GLN A 166 -9.19 24.71 1.94
N GLN A 167 -8.65 25.92 1.74
CA GLN A 167 -7.23 26.09 1.41
C GLN A 167 -6.32 25.44 2.46
N LYS A 168 -6.65 25.59 3.75
CA LYS A 168 -5.89 24.95 4.84
C LYS A 168 -5.99 23.43 4.83
N VAL A 169 -7.15 22.88 4.47
CA VAL A 169 -7.32 21.43 4.27
C VAL A 169 -6.49 20.95 3.08
N GLU A 170 -6.51 21.65 1.95
CA GLU A 170 -5.73 21.34 0.76
C GLU A 170 -4.21 21.35 1.03
N GLU A 171 -3.71 22.37 1.75
CA GLU A 171 -2.31 22.43 2.24
C GLU A 171 -1.97 21.21 3.12
N ALA A 172 -2.87 20.84 4.04
CA ALA A 172 -2.69 19.72 4.94
C ALA A 172 -2.70 18.36 4.20
N ILE A 173 -3.56 18.20 3.19
CA ILE A 173 -3.61 17.02 2.32
C ILE A 173 -2.28 16.87 1.60
N ASN A 174 -1.82 17.92 0.90
CA ASN A 174 -0.54 17.88 0.18
C ASN A 174 0.60 17.47 1.11
N LYS A 175 0.74 18.15 2.26
CA LYS A 175 1.78 17.83 3.25
C LYS A 175 1.69 16.39 3.80
N SER A 176 0.48 15.88 4.01
CA SER A 176 0.27 14.55 4.56
C SER A 176 0.59 13.47 3.52
N VAL A 177 0.11 13.65 2.29
CA VAL A 177 0.36 12.71 1.19
C VAL A 177 1.85 12.70 0.83
N THR A 178 2.54 13.84 0.78
CA THR A 178 4.00 13.89 0.55
C THR A 178 4.78 13.02 1.53
N LYS A 179 4.37 12.98 2.81
CA LYS A 179 4.99 12.11 3.82
C LYS A 179 4.59 10.65 3.66
N MET A 180 3.35 10.41 3.27
CA MET A 180 2.77 9.08 3.14
C MET A 180 3.42 8.27 2.01
N VAL A 181 3.77 8.94 0.92
CA VAL A 181 4.35 8.31 -0.28
C VAL A 181 5.87 8.12 -0.23
N GLN A 182 6.55 8.59 0.82
CA GLN A 182 7.98 8.41 0.97
C GLN A 182 8.36 6.92 1.00
N PRO A 183 9.50 6.53 0.41
CA PRO A 183 9.95 5.15 0.45
C PRO A 183 10.08 4.65 1.89
N GLN A 184 9.40 3.54 2.20
CA GLN A 184 9.47 2.91 3.52
C GLN A 184 9.33 1.39 3.43
N GLU A 185 10.01 0.70 4.32
CA GLU A 185 9.84 -0.74 4.55
C GLU A 185 8.62 -0.94 5.46
N ILE A 186 7.65 -1.73 5.00
CA ILE A 186 6.41 -2.02 5.74
C ILE A 186 6.52 -3.34 6.50
N GLU A 187 7.19 -4.32 5.90
CA GLU A 187 7.35 -5.64 6.50
C GLU A 187 8.65 -6.29 6.04
N ARG A 188 9.29 -7.00 6.98
CA ARG A 188 10.41 -7.89 6.72
C ARG A 188 10.16 -9.20 7.44
N GLU A 189 10.36 -10.28 6.71
CA GLU A 189 10.32 -11.63 7.24
C GLU A 189 11.58 -12.37 6.81
N ASN A 190 12.24 -13.00 7.77
CA ASN A 190 13.44 -13.79 7.52
C ASN A 190 13.06 -15.26 7.36
N ILE A 191 13.45 -15.87 6.26
CA ILE A 191 13.22 -17.28 5.97
C ILE A 191 14.53 -17.87 5.41
N LEU A 192 15.08 -18.85 6.13
CA LEU A 192 16.28 -19.60 5.70
C LEU A 192 17.46 -18.71 5.25
N GLY A 193 17.77 -17.66 6.02
CA GLY A 193 18.86 -16.73 5.72
C GLY A 193 18.50 -15.60 4.75
N TYR A 194 17.44 -15.74 3.97
CA TYR A 194 16.92 -14.67 3.10
C TYR A 194 15.92 -13.78 3.84
N SER A 195 15.82 -12.52 3.42
CA SER A 195 14.76 -11.61 3.88
C SER A 195 13.76 -11.34 2.75
N ILE A 196 12.48 -11.63 2.96
CA ILE A 196 11.40 -11.11 2.11
C ILE A 196 11.00 -9.75 2.67
N VAL A 197 11.22 -8.70 1.90
CA VAL A 197 10.96 -7.32 2.29
C VAL A 197 9.86 -6.71 1.42
N VAL A 198 8.81 -6.22 2.06
CA VAL A 198 7.76 -5.42 1.45
C VAL A 198 8.07 -3.95 1.67
N LYS A 199 8.29 -3.22 0.59
CA LYS A 199 8.52 -1.77 0.58
C LYS A 199 7.43 -1.09 -0.21
N ILE A 200 7.18 0.17 0.12
CA ILE A 200 6.45 1.08 -0.77
C ILE A 200 7.36 2.19 -1.27
N ARG A 201 6.96 2.77 -2.40
CA ARG A 201 7.55 3.99 -2.94
C ARG A 201 6.53 4.75 -3.79
N GLN A 202 6.90 5.95 -4.21
CA GLN A 202 6.20 6.66 -5.27
C GLN A 202 6.20 5.86 -6.57
N PHE A 203 5.16 6.07 -7.38
CA PHE A 203 5.10 5.55 -8.74
C PHE A 203 6.19 6.16 -9.61
N SER A 204 6.86 5.32 -10.39
CA SER A 204 7.97 5.70 -11.28
C SER A 204 7.51 6.24 -12.63
N GLY A 205 6.24 6.02 -12.98
CA GLY A 205 5.67 6.52 -14.22
C GLY A 205 4.19 6.20 -14.37
N ALA A 206 3.54 6.89 -15.32
CA ALA A 206 2.11 6.75 -15.59
C ALA A 206 1.69 5.30 -15.91
N LYS A 207 2.54 4.51 -16.58
CA LYS A 207 2.25 3.11 -16.90
C LYS A 207 2.17 2.23 -15.64
N GLU A 208 3.09 2.42 -14.70
CA GLU A 208 3.09 1.70 -13.42
C GLU A 208 1.86 2.09 -12.59
N PHE A 209 1.59 3.40 -12.49
CA PHE A 209 0.39 3.89 -11.83
C PHE A 209 -0.89 3.27 -12.41
N LYS A 210 -1.06 3.26 -13.74
CA LYS A 210 -2.24 2.65 -14.38
C LYS A 210 -2.42 1.17 -14.03
N ASN A 211 -1.33 0.41 -14.03
CA ASN A 211 -1.37 -1.03 -13.77
C ASN A 211 -1.80 -1.32 -12.33
N ASP A 212 -1.24 -0.61 -11.36
CA ASP A 212 -1.54 -0.80 -9.93
C ASP A 212 -2.92 -0.26 -9.57
N ALA A 213 -3.25 0.94 -10.06
CA ALA A 213 -4.52 1.62 -9.85
C ALA A 213 -5.69 1.00 -10.63
N LYS A 214 -5.40 0.08 -11.56
CA LYS A 214 -6.36 -0.52 -12.50
C LYS A 214 -7.15 0.51 -13.30
N ILE A 215 -6.48 1.58 -13.73
CA ILE A 215 -7.07 2.64 -14.54
C ILE A 215 -6.80 2.35 -16.01
N THR A 216 -7.85 2.34 -16.82
CA THR A 216 -7.75 2.05 -18.26
C THR A 216 -7.49 3.32 -19.08
N GLU A 217 -7.98 4.46 -18.61
CA GLU A 217 -7.88 5.76 -19.26
C GLU A 217 -6.44 6.29 -19.36
N ALA A 218 -6.21 7.27 -20.23
CA ALA A 218 -4.98 8.04 -20.22
C ALA A 218 -4.91 8.90 -18.94
N VAL A 219 -3.74 8.88 -18.30
CA VAL A 219 -3.50 9.56 -17.02
C VAL A 219 -2.19 10.35 -17.03
N LYS A 220 -1.43 10.33 -18.13
CA LYS A 220 -0.07 10.88 -18.14
C LYS A 220 -0.06 12.39 -17.94
N ASP A 221 -0.84 13.09 -18.76
CA ASP A 221 -0.74 14.56 -18.87
C ASP A 221 -1.58 15.29 -17.82
N ASP A 222 -2.59 14.64 -17.24
CA ASP A 222 -3.52 15.26 -16.30
C ASP A 222 -3.34 14.76 -14.86
N VAL A 223 -3.46 13.45 -14.63
CA VAL A 223 -3.43 12.86 -13.29
C VAL A 223 -1.98 12.70 -12.82
N PHE A 224 -1.16 11.98 -13.59
CA PHE A 224 0.20 11.63 -13.21
C PHE A 224 1.14 12.82 -13.21
N GLY A 225 0.97 13.79 -14.13
CA GLY A 225 1.76 15.04 -14.10
C GLY A 225 1.60 15.82 -12.79
N ALA A 226 0.38 15.85 -12.24
CA ALA A 226 0.12 16.46 -10.93
C ALA A 226 0.74 15.64 -9.78
N TYR A 227 0.68 14.31 -9.86
CA TYR A 227 1.33 13.41 -8.89
C TYR A 227 2.86 13.61 -8.85
N GLU A 228 3.50 13.68 -10.03
CA GLU A 228 4.94 13.87 -10.18
C GLU A 228 5.40 15.25 -9.66
N SER A 229 4.56 16.27 -9.82
CA SER A 229 4.79 17.62 -9.31
C SER A 229 4.52 17.77 -7.80
N ASN A 230 4.13 16.69 -7.10
CA ASN A 230 3.67 16.69 -5.71
C ASN A 230 2.43 17.58 -5.44
N ASP A 231 1.64 17.87 -6.48
CA ASP A 231 0.34 18.53 -6.35
C ASP A 231 -0.76 17.47 -6.22
N TYR A 232 -0.89 16.94 -5.00
CA TYR A 232 -1.83 15.87 -4.71
C TYR A 232 -3.29 16.33 -4.73
N VAL A 233 -3.56 17.62 -4.53
CA VAL A 233 -4.90 18.19 -4.64
C VAL A 233 -5.39 18.14 -6.08
N THR A 234 -4.58 18.65 -7.01
CA THR A 234 -4.90 18.58 -8.45
C THR A 234 -4.94 17.13 -8.94
N PHE A 235 -4.00 16.28 -8.49
CA PHE A 235 -4.03 14.84 -8.76
C PHE A 235 -5.36 14.20 -8.33
N LEU A 236 -5.82 14.43 -7.10
CA LEU A 236 -7.07 13.85 -6.59
C LEU A 236 -8.31 14.38 -7.31
N ARG A 237 -8.34 15.67 -7.66
CA ARG A 237 -9.41 16.27 -8.48
C ARG A 237 -9.46 15.64 -9.88
N ASN A 238 -8.32 15.54 -10.56
CA ASN A 238 -8.23 14.93 -11.89
C ASN A 238 -8.53 13.44 -11.84
N LEU A 239 -8.18 12.76 -10.74
CA LEU A 239 -8.51 11.36 -10.54
C LEU A 239 -10.01 11.14 -10.35
N ARG A 240 -10.71 12.04 -9.64
CA ARG A 240 -12.17 11.98 -9.42
C ARG A 240 -12.96 12.05 -10.74
N THR A 241 -12.42 12.67 -11.79
CA THR A 241 -13.10 12.76 -13.10
C THR A 241 -13.01 11.47 -13.93
N LYS A 242 -12.17 10.51 -13.53
CA LYS A 242 -11.99 9.25 -14.26
C LYS A 242 -13.13 8.27 -13.98
N GLN A 243 -13.59 7.55 -15.00
CA GLN A 243 -14.68 6.58 -14.87
C GLN A 243 -14.25 5.34 -14.05
N SER A 244 -12.99 4.94 -14.20
CA SER A 244 -12.39 3.83 -13.44
C SER A 244 -12.12 4.18 -11.97
N PHE A 245 -12.28 5.45 -11.56
CA PHE A 245 -12.05 5.85 -10.18
C PHE A 245 -13.08 5.20 -9.24
N ARG A 246 -12.56 4.67 -8.13
CA ARG A 246 -13.35 4.08 -7.05
C ARG A 246 -12.83 4.59 -5.72
N ILE A 247 -13.63 5.39 -5.04
CA ILE A 247 -13.26 5.99 -3.74
C ILE A 247 -12.97 4.94 -2.65
N GLY A 248 -13.53 3.73 -2.77
CA GLY A 248 -13.19 2.60 -1.88
C GLY A 248 -11.72 2.15 -2.00
N ASN A 249 -11.12 2.32 -3.18
CA ASN A 249 -9.75 1.91 -3.48
C ASN A 249 -8.75 3.06 -3.33
N LEU A 250 -9.11 4.14 -2.62
CA LEU A 250 -8.32 5.36 -2.51
C LEU A 250 -6.84 5.11 -2.14
N HIS A 251 -6.59 4.16 -1.25
CA HIS A 251 -5.26 3.77 -0.80
C HIS A 251 -4.33 3.29 -1.94
N GLN A 252 -4.88 2.66 -2.98
CA GLN A 252 -4.12 2.09 -4.11
C GLN A 252 -3.56 3.16 -5.05
N TYR A 253 -4.08 4.39 -5.00
CA TYR A 253 -3.68 5.45 -5.92
C TYR A 253 -2.44 6.22 -5.47
N PHE A 254 -1.91 5.99 -4.26
CA PHE A 254 -0.85 6.82 -3.70
C PHE A 254 0.54 6.23 -3.82
N VAL A 255 0.69 4.90 -3.72
CA VAL A 255 1.99 4.24 -3.64
C VAL A 255 2.03 2.93 -4.41
N HIS A 256 3.21 2.62 -4.93
CA HIS A 256 3.53 1.34 -5.52
C HIS A 256 4.12 0.41 -4.46
N THR A 257 3.66 -0.85 -4.42
CA THR A 257 4.17 -1.87 -3.49
C THR A 257 5.23 -2.73 -4.18
N CYS A 258 6.46 -2.66 -3.68
CA CYS A 258 7.59 -3.47 -4.14
C CYS A 258 7.86 -4.62 -3.17
N ILE A 259 8.00 -5.83 -3.70
CA ILE A 259 8.42 -6.99 -2.93
C ILE A 259 9.81 -7.39 -3.39
N GLN A 260 10.77 -7.35 -2.48
CA GLN A 260 12.17 -7.68 -2.75
C GLN A 260 12.58 -8.89 -1.94
N LEU A 261 13.31 -9.81 -2.57
CA LEU A 261 14.06 -10.83 -1.87
C LEU A 261 15.47 -10.29 -1.62
N LEU A 262 15.92 -10.29 -0.38
CA LEU A 262 17.29 -9.93 -0.02
C LEU A 262 18.05 -11.18 0.44
N THR A 263 19.32 -11.26 0.06
CA THR A 263 20.27 -12.27 0.55
C THR A 263 20.62 -12.01 2.03
N PRO A 264 21.35 -12.93 2.71
CA PRO A 264 21.84 -12.70 4.08
C PRO A 264 22.65 -11.40 4.21
N GLU A 265 23.30 -10.95 3.14
CA GLU A 265 24.08 -9.72 3.07
C GLU A 265 23.21 -8.47 2.82
N ASN A 266 21.87 -8.60 2.86
CA ASN A 266 20.90 -7.54 2.56
C ASN A 266 20.96 -6.99 1.12
N ILE A 267 21.49 -7.76 0.18
CA ILE A 267 21.57 -7.37 -1.23
C ILE A 267 20.35 -7.93 -1.97
N PRO A 268 19.72 -7.19 -2.90
CA PRO A 268 18.66 -7.73 -3.75
C PRO A 268 19.15 -8.99 -4.49
N ALA A 269 18.42 -10.09 -4.31
CA ALA A 269 18.79 -11.36 -4.91
C ALA A 269 18.76 -11.28 -6.44
N SER A 270 19.74 -11.90 -7.10
CA SER A 270 19.76 -12.01 -8.55
C SER A 270 18.56 -12.82 -9.07
N GLY A 271 18.34 -12.80 -10.39
CA GLY A 271 17.31 -13.63 -11.02
C GLY A 271 17.47 -15.12 -10.68
N GLY A 272 18.70 -15.64 -10.78
CA GLY A 272 19.04 -17.02 -10.42
C GLY A 272 18.80 -17.32 -8.93
N GLN A 273 19.27 -16.45 -8.03
CA GLN A 273 19.05 -16.61 -6.59
C GLN A 273 17.56 -16.55 -6.20
N SER A 274 16.78 -15.73 -6.90
CA SER A 274 15.33 -15.66 -6.69
C SER A 274 14.62 -16.97 -7.07
N THR A 275 15.08 -17.63 -8.14
CA THR A 275 14.61 -18.96 -8.56
C THR A 275 15.06 -20.03 -7.57
N ALA A 276 16.31 -19.99 -7.13
CA ALA A 276 16.86 -20.89 -6.13
C ALA A 276 16.06 -20.84 -4.82
N PHE A 277 15.88 -19.66 -4.25
CA PHE A 277 15.06 -19.48 -3.05
C PHE A 277 13.59 -19.91 -3.26
N ALA A 278 13.05 -19.68 -4.47
CA ALA A 278 11.70 -20.11 -4.81
C ALA A 278 11.54 -21.63 -4.73
N LEU A 279 12.54 -22.36 -5.19
CA LEU A 279 12.59 -23.81 -5.09
C LEU A 279 12.70 -24.26 -3.64
N ILE A 280 13.63 -23.69 -2.87
CA ILE A 280 13.85 -24.06 -1.46
C ILE A 280 12.58 -23.88 -0.62
N LEU A 281 11.86 -22.78 -0.79
CA LEU A 281 10.56 -22.57 -0.12
C LEU A 281 9.54 -23.65 -0.47
N ARG A 282 9.49 -24.09 -1.73
CA ARG A 282 8.58 -25.18 -2.14
C ARG A 282 8.95 -26.51 -1.52
N LEU A 283 10.24 -26.81 -1.43
CA LEU A 283 10.73 -28.01 -0.76
C LEU A 283 10.33 -27.99 0.72
N GLU A 284 10.48 -26.85 1.41
CA GLU A 284 10.01 -26.71 2.80
C GLU A 284 8.49 -26.90 2.95
N GLU A 285 7.68 -26.33 2.06
CA GLU A 285 6.23 -26.54 2.06
C GLU A 285 5.85 -28.01 1.83
N ALA A 286 6.68 -28.74 1.08
CA ALA A 286 6.48 -30.15 0.77
C ALA A 286 6.91 -31.10 1.91
N LYS A 287 7.63 -30.65 2.94
CA LYS A 287 8.11 -31.48 4.07
C LYS A 287 7.02 -32.31 4.76
N ASN A 288 5.78 -31.81 4.75
CA ASN A 288 4.64 -32.48 5.40
C ASN A 288 3.82 -33.34 4.44
N LYS A 289 4.36 -33.67 3.25
CA LYS A 289 3.71 -34.51 2.25
C LYS A 289 4.33 -35.90 2.28
N GLU A 290 3.51 -36.93 2.06
CA GLU A 290 4.00 -38.32 2.00
C GLU A 290 4.81 -38.58 0.73
N ILE A 291 4.40 -37.99 -0.40
CA ILE A 291 5.04 -38.16 -1.71
C ILE A 291 5.36 -36.78 -2.29
N ILE A 292 6.58 -36.62 -2.77
CA ILE A 292 7.09 -35.38 -3.38
C ILE A 292 7.63 -35.71 -4.78
N LEU A 293 7.13 -35.00 -5.79
CA LEU A 293 7.59 -35.10 -7.17
C LEU A 293 8.32 -33.81 -7.52
N ILE A 294 9.60 -33.93 -7.91
CA ILE A 294 10.45 -32.81 -8.26
C ILE A 294 10.89 -33.01 -9.72
N ASP A 295 10.50 -32.08 -10.58
CA ASP A 295 10.77 -32.11 -12.01
C ASP A 295 11.75 -30.99 -12.38
N GLU A 296 12.91 -31.38 -12.90
CA GLU A 296 14.04 -30.51 -13.32
C GLU A 296 14.35 -29.35 -12.35
N PRO A 297 14.63 -29.64 -11.06
CA PRO A 297 14.89 -28.59 -10.08
C PRO A 297 16.14 -27.76 -10.38
N GLU A 298 17.05 -28.24 -11.23
CA GLU A 298 18.30 -27.57 -11.64
C GLU A 298 18.08 -26.35 -12.56
N ALA A 299 16.88 -26.15 -13.10
CA ALA A 299 16.65 -25.14 -14.12
C ALA A 299 17.04 -23.73 -13.64
N SER A 300 18.03 -23.12 -14.30
CA SER A 300 18.61 -21.81 -13.96
C SER A 300 19.42 -21.75 -12.65
N LEU A 301 19.89 -22.88 -12.14
CA LEU A 301 20.79 -22.99 -10.99
C LEU A 301 22.21 -23.31 -11.43
N ASP A 302 23.21 -22.82 -10.69
CA ASP A 302 24.61 -23.19 -10.90
C ASP A 302 24.96 -24.48 -10.16
N ASN A 303 26.06 -25.12 -10.57
CA ASN A 303 26.51 -26.40 -10.01
C ASN A 303 26.93 -26.28 -8.53
N ALA A 304 27.37 -25.10 -8.08
CA ALA A 304 27.76 -24.89 -6.69
C ALA A 304 26.53 -24.96 -5.77
N PHE A 305 25.46 -24.23 -6.13
CA PHE A 305 24.18 -24.27 -5.41
C PHE A 305 23.54 -25.65 -5.43
N ILE A 306 23.57 -26.34 -6.58
CA ILE A 306 23.04 -27.72 -6.69
C ILE A 306 23.73 -28.62 -5.66
N LYS A 307 25.06 -28.55 -5.59
CA LYS A 307 25.88 -29.41 -4.71
C LYS A 307 25.73 -29.04 -3.24
N GLU A 308 25.81 -27.75 -2.90
CA GLU A 308 25.91 -27.28 -1.52
C GLU A 308 24.56 -27.14 -0.82
N GLU A 309 23.50 -26.77 -1.56
CA GLU A 309 22.18 -26.51 -0.96
C GLU A 309 21.09 -27.47 -1.44
N LEU A 310 20.91 -27.63 -2.75
CA LEU A 310 19.75 -28.37 -3.28
C LEU A 310 19.78 -29.84 -2.89
N ILE A 311 20.92 -30.53 -3.07
CA ILE A 311 21.06 -31.95 -2.74
C ILE A 311 20.79 -32.20 -1.26
N GLN A 312 21.37 -31.38 -0.37
CA GLN A 312 21.15 -31.45 1.08
C GLN A 312 19.64 -31.36 1.40
N LYS A 313 18.95 -30.38 0.82
CA LYS A 313 17.51 -30.21 1.04
C LYS A 313 16.67 -31.37 0.52
N ILE A 314 17.01 -31.94 -0.64
CA ILE A 314 16.28 -33.10 -1.16
C ILE A 314 16.53 -34.33 -0.28
N GLN A 315 17.76 -34.53 0.21
CA GLN A 315 18.08 -35.61 1.13
C GLN A 315 17.38 -35.43 2.49
N ASP A 316 17.22 -34.21 2.99
CA ASP A 316 16.45 -33.93 4.20
C ASP A 316 14.97 -34.35 4.06
N LEU A 317 14.38 -34.17 2.87
CA LEU A 317 12.99 -34.56 2.59
C LEU A 317 12.79 -36.07 2.61
N LYS A 318 13.77 -36.84 2.14
CA LYS A 318 13.73 -38.31 2.12
C LYS A 318 13.46 -38.90 3.52
N ASN A 319 13.87 -38.23 4.59
CA ASN A 319 13.69 -38.72 5.96
C ASN A 319 12.22 -38.92 6.36
N ASN A 320 11.30 -38.15 5.77
CA ASN A 320 9.87 -38.18 6.14
C ASN A 320 8.92 -38.39 4.94
N SER A 321 9.45 -38.50 3.72
CA SER A 321 8.67 -38.48 2.49
C SER A 321 9.34 -39.34 1.40
N THR A 322 8.55 -39.96 0.53
CA THR A 322 9.06 -40.56 -0.70
C THR A 322 9.29 -39.48 -1.75
N VAL A 323 10.53 -39.28 -2.18
CA VAL A 323 10.91 -38.22 -3.11
C VAL A 323 11.29 -38.81 -4.46
N PHE A 324 10.61 -38.38 -5.52
CA PHE A 324 10.98 -38.68 -6.90
C PHE A 324 11.63 -37.44 -7.50
N VAL A 325 12.82 -37.60 -8.08
CA VAL A 325 13.54 -36.53 -8.76
C VAL A 325 13.73 -36.91 -10.22
N ILE A 326 13.26 -36.04 -11.10
CA ILE A 326 13.44 -36.13 -12.55
C ILE A 326 14.47 -35.07 -12.92
N THR A 327 15.59 -35.50 -13.51
CA THR A 327 16.73 -34.62 -13.81
C THR A 327 17.46 -35.13 -15.03
N HIS A 328 17.98 -34.19 -15.82
CA HIS A 328 18.98 -34.47 -16.87
C HIS A 328 20.35 -33.88 -16.51
N ASN A 329 20.45 -33.15 -15.39
CA ASN A 329 21.71 -32.60 -14.89
C ASN A 329 22.58 -33.68 -14.23
N SER A 330 23.80 -33.87 -14.74
CA SER A 330 24.73 -34.89 -14.24
C SER A 330 25.25 -34.62 -12.83
N THR A 331 25.39 -33.35 -12.43
CA THR A 331 25.81 -32.99 -11.07
C THR A 331 24.74 -33.39 -10.06
N LEU A 332 23.47 -33.06 -10.33
CA LEU A 332 22.37 -33.45 -9.47
C LEU A 332 22.18 -34.97 -9.48
N GLY A 333 22.06 -35.59 -10.66
CA GLY A 333 21.79 -37.02 -10.78
C GLY A 333 22.87 -37.92 -10.20
N ALA A 334 24.15 -37.57 -10.36
CA ALA A 334 25.26 -38.38 -9.83
C ALA A 334 25.50 -38.16 -8.32
N LEU A 335 25.31 -36.94 -7.82
CA LEU A 335 25.66 -36.60 -6.43
C LEU A 335 24.50 -36.75 -5.45
N ILE A 336 23.25 -36.83 -5.92
CA ILE A 336 22.08 -36.98 -5.04
C ILE A 336 22.08 -38.33 -4.28
N ASN A 337 22.78 -39.33 -4.81
CA ASN A 337 22.88 -40.69 -4.27
C ASN A 337 21.50 -41.33 -4.02
N PRO A 338 20.74 -41.63 -5.10
CA PRO A 338 19.39 -42.15 -4.98
C PRO A 338 19.37 -43.61 -4.49
N ASP A 339 18.32 -44.02 -3.79
CA ASP A 339 18.14 -45.43 -3.40
C ASP A 339 17.70 -46.31 -4.57
N TYR A 340 16.96 -45.72 -5.50
CA TYR A 340 16.30 -46.42 -6.59
C TYR A 340 16.40 -45.62 -7.88
N LEU A 341 16.66 -46.31 -8.98
CA LEU A 341 16.77 -45.72 -10.31
C LEU A 341 15.56 -46.13 -11.15
N ILE A 342 14.97 -45.17 -11.86
CA ILE A 342 13.93 -45.39 -12.87
C ILE A 342 14.45 -44.79 -14.18
N VAL A 343 14.59 -45.61 -15.21
CA VAL A 343 15.06 -45.19 -16.53
C VAL A 343 13.93 -45.36 -17.53
N ALA A 344 13.52 -44.25 -18.14
CA ALA A 344 12.61 -44.25 -19.28
C ALA A 344 13.42 -44.23 -20.58
N LYS A 345 13.16 -45.19 -21.47
CA LYS A 345 13.81 -45.30 -22.78
C LYS A 345 12.80 -45.33 -23.91
N TYR A 346 13.25 -44.86 -25.06
CA TYR A 346 12.57 -45.03 -26.33
C TYR A 346 13.42 -45.91 -27.23
N ASP A 347 12.94 -47.12 -27.52
CA ASP A 347 13.66 -48.09 -28.36
C ASP A 347 13.57 -47.71 -29.84
N LYS A 348 14.54 -48.16 -30.64
CA LYS A 348 14.58 -48.04 -32.11
C LYS A 348 13.34 -48.65 -32.79
N ASN A 349 12.66 -49.57 -32.12
CA ASN A 349 11.39 -50.18 -32.56
C ASN A 349 10.15 -49.31 -32.26
N LYS A 350 10.33 -48.07 -31.78
CA LYS A 350 9.27 -47.12 -31.40
C LYS A 350 8.43 -47.52 -30.17
N GLU A 351 9.00 -48.31 -29.27
CA GLU A 351 8.35 -48.68 -28.01
C GLU A 351 8.98 -47.94 -26.82
N TYR A 352 8.14 -47.48 -25.91
CA TYR A 352 8.57 -46.89 -24.64
C TYR A 352 8.77 -48.00 -23.62
N GLN A 353 9.95 -48.06 -23.03
CA GLN A 353 10.30 -49.01 -21.98
C GLN A 353 10.65 -48.25 -20.70
N ILE A 354 10.15 -48.75 -19.57
CA ILE A 354 10.50 -48.23 -18.24
C ILE A 354 11.20 -49.37 -17.51
N LEU A 355 12.44 -49.14 -17.12
CA LEU A 355 13.24 -50.05 -16.33
C LEU A 355 13.47 -49.45 -14.96
N SER A 356 13.52 -50.28 -13.92
CA SER A 356 13.80 -49.80 -12.57
C SER A 356 14.56 -50.80 -11.73
N GLY A 357 15.26 -50.32 -10.71
CA GLY A 357 16.05 -51.15 -9.79
C GLY A 357 16.77 -50.33 -8.72
N GLU A 358 17.28 -51.01 -7.69
CA GLU A 358 18.12 -50.37 -6.67
C GLU A 358 19.40 -49.83 -7.32
N PHE A 359 19.84 -48.65 -6.89
CA PHE A 359 20.94 -47.93 -7.55
C PHE A 359 22.27 -48.71 -7.54
N ASP A 360 22.52 -49.48 -6.48
CA ASP A 360 23.74 -50.28 -6.25
C ASP A 360 23.68 -51.71 -6.83
N SER A 361 22.50 -52.18 -7.27
CA SER A 361 22.28 -53.54 -7.78
C SER A 361 22.98 -53.85 -9.11
N LYS A 362 23.50 -52.82 -9.80
CA LYS A 362 24.07 -52.87 -11.17
C LYS A 362 23.09 -53.36 -12.24
N ARG A 363 21.81 -53.54 -11.90
CA ARG A 363 20.80 -54.20 -12.75
C ARG A 363 19.45 -53.49 -12.63
N ILE A 364 18.85 -53.15 -13.75
CA ILE A 364 17.49 -52.59 -13.81
C ILE A 364 16.60 -53.52 -14.62
N THR A 365 15.34 -53.67 -14.22
CA THR A 365 14.41 -54.66 -14.79
C THR A 365 13.15 -53.96 -15.30
N ASP A 366 12.61 -54.43 -16.43
CA ASP A 366 11.33 -53.98 -16.96
C ASP A 366 10.14 -54.80 -16.42
N LYS A 367 8.92 -54.46 -16.86
CA LYS A 367 7.68 -55.17 -16.48
C LYS A 367 7.63 -56.63 -16.92
N ASP A 368 8.38 -56.99 -17.96
CA ASP A 368 8.38 -58.31 -18.61
C ASP A 368 9.50 -59.21 -18.06
N GLY A 369 10.32 -58.68 -17.13
CA GLY A 369 11.41 -59.38 -16.47
C GLY A 369 12.77 -59.27 -17.19
N ASN A 370 12.86 -58.49 -18.27
CA ASN A 370 14.12 -58.28 -18.97
C ASN A 370 15.03 -57.38 -18.13
N THR A 371 16.27 -57.82 -17.92
CA THR A 371 17.25 -57.08 -17.11
C THR A 371 18.33 -56.45 -17.98
N MET A 372 18.70 -55.20 -17.68
CA MET A 372 19.80 -54.48 -18.32
C MET A 372 20.83 -54.00 -17.29
N ASN A 373 22.03 -53.65 -17.76
CA ASN A 373 23.08 -53.06 -16.93
C ASN A 373 22.75 -51.59 -16.64
N SER A 374 22.56 -51.25 -15.37
CA SER A 374 22.22 -49.88 -14.97
C SER A 374 23.33 -48.86 -15.25
N TYR A 375 24.59 -49.29 -15.29
CA TYR A 375 25.75 -48.42 -15.52
C TYR A 375 25.68 -47.71 -16.87
N ASN A 376 25.51 -48.47 -17.95
CA ASN A 376 25.48 -47.90 -19.30
C ASN A 376 24.34 -46.91 -19.46
N ASP A 377 23.17 -47.26 -18.92
CA ASP A 377 21.96 -46.45 -19.08
C ASP A 377 22.01 -45.16 -18.26
N PHE A 378 22.58 -45.24 -17.06
CA PHE A 378 22.79 -44.08 -16.22
C PHE A 378 23.84 -43.13 -16.82
N VAL A 379 24.97 -43.67 -17.31
CA VAL A 379 26.02 -42.86 -17.97
C VAL A 379 25.52 -42.27 -19.29
N GLU A 380 24.71 -43.01 -20.06
CA GLU A 380 24.05 -42.49 -21.25
C GLU A 380 23.16 -41.28 -20.91
N ALA A 381 22.31 -41.42 -19.89
CA ALA A 381 21.37 -40.37 -19.49
C ALA A 381 22.05 -39.13 -18.90
N MET A 382 23.12 -39.32 -18.11
CA MET A 382 23.79 -38.21 -17.41
C MET A 382 24.91 -37.57 -18.24
N GLU A 383 25.64 -38.35 -19.03
CA GLU A 383 26.89 -37.89 -19.67
C GLU A 383 26.88 -38.01 -21.20
N ALA A 384 25.73 -38.33 -21.80
CA ALA A 384 25.58 -38.59 -23.24
C ALA A 384 26.46 -39.74 -23.75
N GLY A 385 26.71 -40.72 -22.88
CA GLY A 385 27.35 -41.98 -23.22
C GLY A 385 28.77 -42.11 -22.69
N PHE A 386 29.26 -43.36 -22.72
CA PHE A 386 30.52 -43.74 -22.10
C PHE A 386 31.74 -43.05 -22.74
N THR A 387 31.75 -42.89 -24.06
CA THR A 387 32.85 -42.22 -24.78
C THR A 387 33.01 -40.77 -24.34
N THR A 388 31.90 -40.04 -24.22
CA THR A 388 31.91 -38.64 -23.78
C THR A 388 32.34 -38.51 -22.32
N TYR A 389 31.93 -39.45 -21.47
CA TYR A 389 32.41 -39.53 -20.08
C TYR A 389 33.94 -39.69 -19.99
N GLU A 390 34.53 -40.64 -20.74
CA GLU A 390 35.99 -40.86 -20.74
C GLU A 390 36.77 -39.68 -21.35
N GLU A 391 36.25 -39.07 -22.42
CA GLU A 391 36.84 -37.88 -23.02
C GLU A 391 36.88 -36.71 -22.03
N LYS A 392 35.77 -36.45 -21.33
CA LYS A 392 35.72 -35.43 -20.26
C LYS A 392 36.73 -35.74 -19.15
N GLY A 393 36.79 -36.99 -18.70
CA GLY A 393 37.75 -37.43 -17.68
C GLY A 393 39.20 -37.16 -18.11
N SER A 394 39.54 -37.51 -19.34
CA SER A 394 40.88 -37.28 -19.91
C SER A 394 41.22 -35.79 -20.02
N GLN A 395 40.25 -34.96 -20.43
CA GLN A 395 40.41 -33.50 -20.48
C GLN A 395 40.63 -32.91 -19.07
N TYR A 396 39.84 -33.31 -18.08
CA TYR A 396 40.01 -32.83 -16.71
C TYR A 396 41.34 -33.27 -16.11
N GLU A 397 41.79 -34.50 -16.37
CA GLU A 397 43.09 -34.98 -15.89
C GLU A 397 44.25 -34.21 -16.54
N SER A 398 44.10 -33.75 -17.80
CA SER A 398 45.12 -32.91 -18.44
C SER A 398 45.25 -31.50 -17.83
N LEU A 399 44.25 -31.05 -17.08
CA LEU A 399 44.22 -29.77 -16.36
C LEU A 399 44.72 -29.88 -14.92
N ARG A 400 45.00 -31.10 -14.46
CA ARG A 400 45.49 -31.41 -13.11
C ARG A 400 47.02 -31.36 -13.07
#